data_AF-A0A6I9Z1Z7-F1
#
_entry.id   AF-A0A6I9Z1Z7-F1
#
_cell.length_a   1.000
_cell.length_b   1.000
_cell.length_c   1.000
_cell.angle_alpha   90.00
_cell.angle_beta   90.00
_cell.angle_gamma   90.00
#
_symmetry.space_group_name_H-M   'P 1'
#
loop_
_entity.id
_entity.type
_entity.pdbx_description
1 polymer ?
#
loop_
_entity_poly.entity_id
_entity_poly.type
_entity_poly.pdbx_seq_one_letter_code
_entity_poly.pdbx_strand_id
1 'polypeptide(L)'
;MEAARAGHLFQHLIETLSDDADKKFYNIAKLGGTKYDLLPYTIRVMLETAVRNWDGFLVKEGDVMNILDWPAKQNNVEVPFCPARVLLQDFTGIPAMVDFAAMREAVKNLGGDPTRVHPVCPTDLTVDHSLQIDFNKCAIQNTPNPGGGDPPRPPPSKLSPLKAPRKLPCRGQSSCKGPCDGESKRNPGQLSVQIENTPLLCPFHLQPVPEPETVFKNQEIEFGRNKERLQFFKWGSKVFRNVSVIPPGTGMVHQMNLEHLSRVVFDVKNFLYPDSVIGTDSHTTMVNGLGILGWGMGGIETEAVMLGLPITLTLPEVVGCELTGSASSLATSIDVVLSITKQLRQAGVSGKFVEFFGPGVSQLSVGDRTTIANMCPEYGAILSFFPVDDVTLKHLKHTGKIDSVGGDLAG
;
A
#
# COMPACT_ATOMS: atom_id res chain seq x y z
N MET A 1 13.59 20.30 -5.84
CA MET A 1 14.41 21.03 -4.86
C MET A 1 15.33 22.01 -5.59
N GLU A 2 15.35 23.29 -5.24
CA GLU A 2 16.43 24.22 -5.66
C GLU A 2 17.71 23.87 -4.91
N ALA A 3 18.86 24.26 -5.44
CA ALA A 3 20.13 24.18 -4.71
C ALA A 3 19.95 24.82 -3.31
N ALA A 4 20.67 24.30 -2.32
CA ALA A 4 20.54 24.71 -0.94
C ALA A 4 20.43 26.24 -0.82
N ARG A 5 19.31 26.71 -0.26
CA ARG A 5 18.89 28.12 -0.35
C ARG A 5 19.94 29.00 0.33
N ALA A 6 20.30 30.12 -0.31
CA ALA A 6 21.16 31.11 0.34
C ALA A 6 20.55 31.52 1.69
N GLY A 7 21.31 31.36 2.78
CA GLY A 7 20.82 31.59 4.15
C GLY A 7 20.29 30.36 4.89
N HIS A 8 20.43 29.14 4.35
CA HIS A 8 20.11 27.90 5.07
C HIS A 8 21.00 27.71 6.29
N LEU A 9 20.42 27.65 7.50
CA LEU A 9 21.17 27.60 8.76
C LEU A 9 22.14 26.40 8.83
N PHE A 10 21.69 25.24 8.36
CA PHE A 10 22.45 23.99 8.42
C PHE A 10 23.31 23.74 7.17
N GLN A 11 23.52 24.74 6.32
CA GLN A 11 24.35 24.62 5.11
C GLN A 11 25.77 24.09 5.41
N HIS A 12 26.31 24.45 6.58
CA HIS A 12 27.64 24.06 7.03
C HIS A 12 27.81 22.55 7.29
N LEU A 13 26.71 21.79 7.33
CA LEU A 13 26.71 20.33 7.48
C LEU A 13 26.82 19.59 6.13
N ILE A 14 26.77 20.30 5.00
CA ILE A 14 26.80 19.65 3.69
C ILE A 14 28.22 19.18 3.37
N GLU A 15 28.34 17.90 3.10
CA GLU A 15 29.59 17.24 2.72
C GLU A 15 29.43 16.47 1.41
N THR A 16 30.54 16.26 0.72
CA THR A 16 30.62 15.37 -0.44
C THR A 16 30.81 13.93 0.02
N LEU A 17 30.19 12.98 -0.66
CA LEU A 17 30.41 11.56 -0.40
C LEU A 17 31.88 11.20 -0.74
N SER A 18 32.51 10.35 0.07
CA SER A 18 33.92 9.97 -0.06
C SER A 18 34.27 9.44 -1.46
N ASP A 19 33.37 8.63 -2.01
CA ASP A 19 33.61 7.87 -3.25
C ASP A 19 33.00 8.53 -4.49
N ASP A 20 32.25 9.62 -4.31
CA ASP A 20 31.66 10.39 -5.40
C ASP A 20 31.58 11.88 -5.01
N ALA A 21 32.55 12.65 -5.52
CA ALA A 21 32.66 14.09 -5.25
C ALA A 21 31.49 14.92 -5.79
N ASP A 22 30.72 14.38 -6.74
CA ASP A 22 29.53 15.06 -7.25
C ASP A 22 28.35 14.93 -6.30
N LYS A 23 28.30 13.85 -5.51
CA LYS A 23 27.22 13.58 -4.54
C LYS A 23 27.46 14.27 -3.22
N LYS A 24 26.39 14.86 -2.68
CA LYS A 24 26.38 15.63 -1.44
C LYS A 24 25.31 15.12 -0.50
N PHE A 25 25.52 15.27 0.80
CA PHE A 25 24.54 14.93 1.83
C PHE A 25 24.71 15.85 3.04
N TYR A 26 23.69 15.94 3.87
CA TYR A 26 23.81 16.59 5.18
C TYR A 26 24.43 15.61 6.17
N ASN A 27 25.64 15.88 6.64
CA ASN A 27 26.29 15.08 7.68
C ASN A 27 25.72 15.44 9.06
N ILE A 28 24.57 14.82 9.37
CA ILE A 28 23.82 15.07 10.61
C ILE A 28 24.64 14.72 11.87
N ALA A 29 25.59 13.78 11.76
CA ALA A 29 26.46 13.40 12.88
C ALA A 29 27.29 14.60 13.40
N LYS A 30 27.68 15.54 12.54
CA LYS A 30 28.40 16.77 12.95
C LYS A 30 27.55 17.75 13.75
N LEU A 31 26.22 17.69 13.62
CA LEU A 31 25.31 18.53 14.39
C LEU A 31 25.14 18.00 15.82
N GLY A 32 24.88 16.69 15.95
CA GLY A 32 24.50 16.10 17.23
C GLY A 32 25.65 15.53 18.05
N GLY A 33 26.80 15.23 17.44
CA GLY A 33 27.90 14.51 18.10
C GLY A 33 27.37 13.26 18.80
N THR A 34 27.75 13.07 20.07
CA THR A 34 27.33 11.91 20.87
C THR A 34 25.82 11.82 21.09
N LYS A 35 25.08 12.93 21.03
CA LYS A 35 23.60 12.88 21.13
C LYS A 35 22.99 12.18 19.92
N TYR A 36 23.54 12.39 18.73
CA TYR A 36 23.06 11.76 17.50
C TYR A 36 23.26 10.25 17.52
N ASP A 37 24.40 9.79 18.02
CA ASP A 37 24.74 8.35 18.07
C ASP A 37 23.81 7.55 18.98
N LEU A 38 23.18 8.21 19.96
CA LEU A 38 22.22 7.62 20.88
C LEU A 38 20.78 7.61 20.34
N LEU A 39 20.49 8.31 19.24
CA LEU A 39 19.16 8.34 18.67
C LEU A 39 18.80 7.00 18.02
N PRO A 40 17.55 6.53 18.18
CA PRO A 40 17.01 5.46 17.34
C PRO A 40 17.10 5.83 15.85
N TYR A 41 17.30 4.86 14.97
CA TYR A 41 17.46 5.10 13.53
C TYR A 41 16.23 5.80 12.93
N THR A 42 15.04 5.47 13.40
CA THR A 42 13.79 6.15 13.03
C THR A 42 13.86 7.67 13.30
N ILE A 43 14.37 8.07 14.46
CA ILE A 43 14.53 9.48 14.85
C ILE A 43 15.63 10.16 14.03
N ARG A 44 16.68 9.42 13.64
CA ARG A 44 17.73 9.96 12.73
C ARG A 44 17.15 10.33 11.37
N VAL A 45 16.24 9.51 10.81
CA VAL A 45 15.55 9.83 9.54
C VAL A 45 14.67 11.08 9.69
N MET A 46 13.95 11.23 10.80
CA MET A 46 13.18 12.44 11.10
C MET A 46 14.09 13.67 11.22
N LEU A 47 15.24 13.54 11.89
CA LEU A 47 16.21 14.61 12.07
C LEU A 47 16.83 15.07 10.74
N GLU A 48 17.26 14.13 9.89
CA GLU A 48 17.76 14.44 8.54
C GLU A 48 16.72 15.24 7.75
N THR A 49 15.47 14.76 7.79
CA THR A 49 14.37 15.37 7.06
C THR A 49 14.11 16.80 7.53
N ALA A 50 14.14 17.05 8.84
CA ALA A 50 13.96 18.39 9.40
C ALA A 50 15.15 19.31 9.06
N VAL A 51 16.39 18.82 9.15
CA VAL A 51 17.59 19.59 8.79
C VAL A 51 17.56 19.99 7.32
N ARG A 52 17.28 19.05 6.42
CA ARG A 52 17.29 19.27 4.97
C ARG A 52 16.17 20.21 4.50
N ASN A 53 15.01 20.19 5.16
CA ASN A 53 13.85 21.00 4.80
C ASN A 53 13.70 22.27 5.66
N TRP A 54 14.74 22.64 6.43
CA TRP A 54 14.72 23.88 7.19
C TRP A 54 14.51 25.08 6.26
N ASP A 55 13.51 25.90 6.58
CA ASP A 55 13.20 27.12 5.83
C ASP A 55 12.95 28.33 6.75
N GLY A 56 13.05 28.13 8.07
CA GLY A 56 12.80 29.14 9.09
C GLY A 56 11.32 29.52 9.25
N PHE A 57 10.41 28.87 8.52
CA PHE A 57 8.98 29.17 8.54
C PHE A 57 8.14 27.93 8.86
N LEU A 58 8.09 26.95 7.95
CA LEU A 58 7.40 25.68 8.14
C LEU A 58 8.22 24.74 9.03
N VAL A 59 9.54 24.73 8.85
CA VAL A 59 10.49 23.96 9.67
C VAL A 59 11.47 24.93 10.31
N LYS A 60 11.40 25.04 11.63
CA LYS A 60 12.18 26.00 12.43
C LYS A 60 13.42 25.33 13.02
N GLU A 61 14.37 26.16 13.45
CA GLU A 61 15.57 25.67 14.15
C GLU A 61 15.18 24.93 15.44
N GLY A 62 14.21 25.46 16.19
CA GLY A 62 13.71 24.83 17.42
C GLY A 62 13.18 23.41 17.19
N ASP A 63 12.59 23.14 16.02
CA ASP A 63 12.08 21.81 15.67
C ASP A 63 13.22 20.81 15.49
N VAL A 64 14.28 21.21 14.76
CA VAL A 64 15.48 20.38 14.59
C VAL A 64 16.13 20.07 15.94
N MET A 65 16.26 21.09 16.81
CA MET A 65 16.86 20.91 18.13
C MET A 65 15.97 20.07 19.06
N ASN A 66 14.65 20.15 18.94
CA ASN A 66 13.71 19.30 19.67
C ASN A 66 13.85 17.82 19.26
N ILE A 67 13.99 17.53 17.96
CA ILE A 67 14.20 16.16 17.47
C ILE A 67 15.57 15.63 17.93
N LEU A 68 16.62 16.45 17.87
CA LEU A 68 17.95 16.07 18.35
C LEU A 68 17.97 15.78 19.86
N ASP A 69 17.15 16.47 20.65
CA ASP A 69 16.99 16.26 22.09
C ASP A 69 15.87 15.26 22.42
N TRP A 70 15.58 14.33 21.50
CA TRP A 70 14.51 13.33 21.61
C TRP A 70 14.36 12.66 22.99
N PRO A 71 15.43 12.20 23.68
CA PRO A 71 15.28 11.54 24.97
C PRO A 71 14.52 12.38 26.02
N ALA A 72 14.66 13.71 25.96
CA ALA A 72 13.99 14.64 26.87
C ALA A 72 12.67 15.19 26.31
N LYS A 73 12.43 15.05 25.00
CA LYS A 73 11.34 15.71 24.27
C LYS A 73 10.24 14.77 23.79
N GLN A 74 10.49 13.47 23.73
CA GLN A 74 9.50 12.46 23.33
C GLN A 74 8.17 12.63 24.09
N ASN A 75 7.06 12.47 23.37
CA ASN A 75 5.66 12.65 23.81
C ASN A 75 5.25 14.04 24.31
N ASN A 76 6.14 15.03 24.31
CA ASN A 76 5.88 16.34 24.90
C ASN A 76 5.90 17.51 23.91
N VAL A 77 6.40 17.28 22.69
CA VAL A 77 6.53 18.34 21.67
C VAL A 77 6.00 17.85 20.33
N GLU A 78 5.40 18.77 19.59
CA GLU A 78 5.06 18.58 18.19
C GLU A 78 6.25 18.96 17.32
N VAL A 79 6.50 18.16 16.28
CA VAL A 79 7.59 18.37 15.32
C VAL A 79 7.06 18.17 13.88
N PRO A 80 7.63 18.88 12.90
CA PRO A 80 7.29 18.70 11.50
C PRO A 80 8.02 17.48 10.91
N PHE A 81 7.37 16.80 9.97
CA PHE A 81 7.96 15.75 9.15
C PHE A 81 7.66 15.98 7.67
N CYS A 82 8.71 16.01 6.86
CA CYS A 82 8.64 16.25 5.40
C CYS A 82 9.02 14.97 4.64
N PRO A 83 8.07 14.04 4.40
CA PRO A 83 8.41 12.77 3.75
C PRO A 83 9.00 12.99 2.36
N ALA A 84 9.88 12.10 1.93
CA ALA A 84 10.55 12.19 0.63
C ALA A 84 9.58 11.98 -0.55
N ARG A 85 8.50 11.21 -0.34
CA ARG A 85 7.48 10.90 -1.34
C ARG A 85 6.13 10.55 -0.71
N VAL A 86 5.13 10.46 -1.56
CA VAL A 86 3.75 10.11 -1.22
C VAL A 86 3.30 8.88 -2.01
N LEU A 87 2.50 8.02 -1.35
CA LEU A 87 1.78 6.92 -1.99
C LEU A 87 0.27 7.15 -1.94
N LEU A 88 -0.37 6.96 -3.08
CA LEU A 88 -1.82 7.00 -3.19
C LEU A 88 -2.34 5.64 -3.66
N GLN A 89 -3.47 5.22 -3.11
CA GLN A 89 -4.28 4.15 -3.69
C GLN A 89 -5.46 4.76 -4.47
N ASP A 90 -6.14 3.98 -5.29
CA ASP A 90 -7.06 4.51 -6.29
C ASP A 90 -8.32 5.19 -5.72
N PHE A 91 -8.83 4.79 -4.56
CA PHE A 91 -10.00 5.44 -3.97
C PHE A 91 -9.68 6.81 -3.36
N THR A 92 -8.54 6.92 -2.68
CA THR A 92 -8.08 8.18 -2.05
C THR A 92 -7.31 9.07 -3.02
N GLY A 93 -6.74 8.50 -4.07
CA GLY A 93 -6.01 9.25 -5.09
C GLY A 93 -6.90 10.02 -6.04
N ILE A 94 -8.13 9.57 -6.30
CA ILE A 94 -9.09 10.33 -7.13
C ILE A 94 -9.34 11.74 -6.55
N PRO A 95 -9.81 11.91 -5.30
CA PRO A 95 -10.12 13.24 -4.78
C PRO A 95 -8.90 14.16 -4.80
N ALA A 96 -7.74 13.69 -4.32
CA ALA A 96 -6.51 14.47 -4.36
C ALA A 96 -6.17 14.97 -5.77
N MET A 97 -6.24 14.09 -6.78
CA MET A 97 -5.95 14.48 -8.17
C MET A 97 -7.02 15.41 -8.77
N VAL A 98 -8.28 15.30 -8.34
CA VAL A 98 -9.37 16.24 -8.69
C VAL A 98 -9.08 17.62 -8.09
N ASP A 99 -8.65 17.70 -6.84
CA ASP A 99 -8.32 18.96 -6.19
C ASP A 99 -7.15 19.66 -6.88
N PHE A 100 -6.12 18.92 -7.29
CA PHE A 100 -5.05 19.47 -8.14
C PHE A 100 -5.55 19.98 -9.49
N ALA A 101 -6.53 19.32 -10.10
CA ALA A 101 -7.15 19.79 -11.35
C ALA A 101 -7.96 21.08 -11.14
N ALA A 102 -8.74 21.15 -10.06
CA ALA A 102 -9.52 22.32 -9.68
C ALA A 102 -8.62 23.51 -9.33
N MET A 103 -7.52 23.28 -8.60
CA MET A 103 -6.52 24.30 -8.29
C MET A 103 -5.91 24.91 -9.56
N ARG A 104 -5.67 24.10 -10.61
CA ARG A 104 -5.20 24.62 -11.90
C ARG A 104 -6.22 25.55 -12.54
N GLU A 105 -7.48 25.15 -12.55
CA GLU A 105 -8.55 26.00 -13.08
C GLU A 105 -8.66 27.30 -12.29
N ALA A 106 -8.60 27.24 -10.96
CA ALA A 106 -8.62 28.41 -10.09
C ALA A 106 -7.44 29.36 -10.37
N VAL A 107 -6.20 28.84 -10.46
CA VAL A 107 -5.01 29.64 -10.78
C VAL A 107 -5.14 30.31 -12.15
N LYS A 108 -5.65 29.57 -13.14
CA LYS A 108 -5.89 30.12 -14.48
C LYS A 108 -6.94 31.24 -14.45
N ASN A 109 -8.04 31.06 -13.71
CA ASN A 109 -9.11 32.05 -13.59
C ASN A 109 -8.64 33.33 -12.87
N LEU A 110 -7.64 33.22 -12.01
CA LEU A 110 -6.97 34.36 -11.35
C LEU A 110 -5.84 34.98 -12.19
N GLY A 111 -5.64 34.52 -13.43
CA GLY A 111 -4.61 35.05 -14.34
C GLY A 111 -3.20 34.53 -14.08
N GLY A 112 -3.05 33.50 -13.24
CA GLY A 112 -1.78 32.82 -12.99
C GLY A 112 -1.49 31.69 -13.99
N ASP A 113 -0.28 31.14 -13.91
CA ASP A 113 0.12 29.99 -14.73
C ASP A 113 -0.30 28.66 -14.07
N PRO A 114 -1.28 27.92 -14.62
CA PRO A 114 -1.74 26.66 -14.07
C PRO A 114 -0.67 25.56 -14.13
N THR A 115 0.33 25.67 -14.99
CA THR A 115 1.43 24.69 -15.10
C THR A 115 2.42 24.77 -13.93
N ARG A 116 2.21 25.71 -12.99
CA ARG A 116 2.93 25.74 -11.72
C ARG A 116 2.31 24.85 -10.65
N VAL A 117 1.04 24.46 -10.81
CA VAL A 117 0.33 23.61 -9.85
C VAL A 117 0.68 22.14 -10.11
N HIS A 118 1.51 21.60 -9.21
CA HIS A 118 2.00 20.22 -9.24
C HIS A 118 2.35 19.75 -7.82
N PRO A 119 2.30 18.43 -7.55
CA PRO A 119 2.87 17.88 -6.34
C PRO A 119 4.36 18.23 -6.20
N VAL A 120 4.78 18.67 -5.03
CA VAL A 120 6.16 19.10 -4.76
C VAL A 120 7.12 17.92 -4.60
N CYS A 121 6.59 16.77 -4.17
CA CYS A 121 7.32 15.51 -3.99
C CYS A 121 6.82 14.44 -4.97
N PRO A 122 7.63 13.42 -5.27
CA PRO A 122 7.18 12.23 -5.99
C PRO A 122 5.94 11.64 -5.36
N THR A 123 4.91 11.42 -6.17
CA THR A 123 3.63 10.84 -5.80
C THR A 123 3.40 9.63 -6.70
N ASP A 124 3.43 8.45 -6.10
CA ASP A 124 3.22 7.18 -6.80
C ASP A 124 1.79 6.70 -6.50
N LEU A 125 0.92 6.71 -7.52
CA LEU A 125 -0.46 6.25 -7.41
C LEU A 125 -0.58 4.82 -7.92
N THR A 126 -1.09 3.92 -7.09
CA THR A 126 -1.33 2.54 -7.47
C THR A 126 -2.81 2.24 -7.57
N VAL A 127 -3.21 1.57 -8.65
CA VAL A 127 -4.59 1.11 -8.85
C VAL A 127 -4.68 -0.38 -8.56
N ASP A 128 -5.15 -0.73 -7.37
CA ASP A 128 -5.23 -2.12 -6.91
C ASP A 128 -6.50 -2.44 -6.10
N HIS A 129 -7.17 -1.45 -5.50
CA HIS A 129 -8.40 -1.67 -4.73
C HIS A 129 -9.66 -1.77 -5.60
N SER A 130 -9.53 -1.59 -6.92
CA SER A 130 -10.64 -1.65 -7.87
C SER A 130 -10.96 -3.07 -8.37
N LEU A 131 -10.00 -3.99 -8.29
CA LEU A 131 -10.16 -5.35 -8.81
C LEU A 131 -11.07 -6.19 -7.89
N GLN A 132 -12.12 -6.75 -8.48
CA GLN A 132 -13.04 -7.65 -7.79
C GLN A 132 -12.89 -9.07 -8.35
N ILE A 133 -13.09 -10.07 -7.49
CA ILE A 133 -13.11 -11.47 -7.90
C ILE A 133 -14.55 -11.82 -8.33
N ASP A 134 -14.94 -11.39 -9.53
CA ASP A 134 -16.25 -11.70 -10.12
C ASP A 134 -16.33 -13.18 -10.57
N PHE A 135 -15.21 -13.71 -11.05
CA PHE A 135 -15.02 -15.09 -11.44
C PHE A 135 -13.91 -15.74 -10.61
N ASN A 136 -14.19 -16.92 -10.06
CA ASN A 136 -13.19 -17.80 -9.47
C ASN A 136 -13.33 -19.21 -10.08
N LYS A 137 -12.47 -20.16 -9.69
CA LYS A 137 -12.46 -21.56 -10.17
C LYS A 137 -13.83 -22.27 -10.12
N CYS A 138 -14.77 -21.75 -9.34
CA CYS A 138 -16.09 -22.30 -9.06
C CYS A 138 -17.16 -21.22 -9.24
N ALA A 139 -17.49 -20.85 -10.47
CA ALA A 139 -18.61 -19.94 -10.70
C ALA A 139 -19.94 -20.58 -10.25
N ILE A 140 -20.70 -19.91 -9.38
CA ILE A 140 -22.13 -20.21 -9.22
C ILE A 140 -22.79 -19.76 -10.52
N GLN A 141 -23.04 -20.70 -11.44
CA GLN A 141 -23.96 -20.43 -12.55
C GLN A 141 -25.35 -20.25 -11.95
N ASN A 142 -25.81 -19.00 -11.93
CA ASN A 142 -27.10 -18.52 -11.44
C ASN A 142 -27.15 -18.31 -9.93
N THR A 143 -26.93 -17.07 -9.48
CA THR A 143 -27.58 -16.60 -8.24
C THR A 143 -29.08 -16.81 -8.39
N PRO A 144 -29.76 -17.57 -7.52
CA PRO A 144 -31.20 -17.70 -7.57
C PRO A 144 -31.81 -16.31 -7.37
N ASN A 145 -32.63 -15.88 -8.32
CA ASN A 145 -33.44 -14.69 -8.14
C ASN A 145 -34.35 -14.95 -6.93
N PRO A 146 -34.38 -14.12 -5.87
CA PRO A 146 -35.18 -14.38 -4.66
C PRO A 146 -36.69 -14.52 -4.93
N GLY A 147 -37.14 -14.15 -6.13
CA GLY A 147 -38.53 -14.20 -6.57
C GLY A 147 -38.93 -15.36 -7.49
N GLY A 148 -38.09 -16.38 -7.71
CA GLY A 148 -38.52 -17.62 -8.38
C GLY A 148 -39.05 -17.45 -9.81
N GLY A 149 -38.31 -16.76 -10.68
CA GLY A 149 -38.61 -16.67 -12.11
C GLY A 149 -37.44 -17.10 -12.98
N ASP A 150 -37.72 -17.83 -14.05
CA ASP A 150 -36.71 -18.32 -15.01
C ASP A 150 -35.94 -17.17 -15.69
N PRO A 151 -34.63 -17.36 -15.99
CA PRO A 151 -33.82 -16.34 -16.66
C PRO A 151 -34.26 -16.13 -18.13
N PRO A 152 -34.10 -14.91 -18.69
CA PRO A 152 -34.44 -14.66 -20.09
C PRO A 152 -33.43 -15.37 -21.02
N ARG A 153 -33.96 -16.10 -22.01
CA ARG A 153 -33.14 -16.78 -23.03
C ARG A 153 -32.45 -15.75 -23.94
N PRO A 154 -31.15 -15.93 -24.29
CA PRO A 154 -30.43 -15.00 -25.16
C PRO A 154 -30.96 -15.04 -26.61
N PRO A 155 -30.80 -13.95 -27.40
CA PRO A 155 -31.28 -13.89 -28.77
C PRO A 155 -30.36 -14.69 -29.71
N PRO A 156 -30.89 -15.42 -30.72
CA PRO A 156 -30.05 -16.13 -31.67
C PRO A 156 -29.50 -15.19 -32.74
N SER A 157 -28.23 -15.40 -33.12
CA SER A 157 -27.50 -14.62 -34.11
C SER A 157 -27.64 -15.19 -35.55
N LYS A 158 -28.05 -14.28 -36.46
CA LYS A 158 -27.87 -14.21 -37.95
C LYS A 158 -28.79 -15.01 -38.92
N LEU A 159 -29.60 -14.22 -39.69
CA LEU A 159 -29.96 -14.19 -41.15
C LEU A 159 -30.08 -15.52 -41.94
N SER A 160 -31.03 -15.88 -42.83
CA SER A 160 -32.23 -15.37 -43.57
C SER A 160 -32.70 -16.53 -44.51
N PRO A 161 -33.73 -16.48 -45.41
CA PRO A 161 -34.98 -15.71 -45.52
C PRO A 161 -36.30 -16.56 -45.71
N LEU A 162 -37.45 -15.93 -45.40
CA LEU A 162 -38.79 -16.06 -46.02
C LEU A 162 -39.46 -17.44 -46.26
N LYS A 163 -40.54 -17.74 -45.51
CA LYS A 163 -41.87 -18.18 -46.05
C LYS A 163 -43.01 -18.11 -45.00
N ALA A 164 -44.21 -17.87 -45.52
CA ALA A 164 -45.45 -17.34 -44.90
C ALA A 164 -46.20 -18.23 -43.87
N PRO A 165 -47.20 -17.69 -43.12
CA PRO A 165 -47.81 -18.38 -41.97
C PRO A 165 -49.05 -19.22 -42.34
N ARG A 166 -49.33 -20.26 -41.54
CA ARG A 166 -50.62 -20.98 -41.54
C ARG A 166 -51.12 -21.26 -40.11
N LYS A 167 -52.46 -21.35 -40.04
CA LYS A 167 -53.40 -21.16 -38.91
C LYS A 167 -53.44 -22.29 -37.85
N LEU A 168 -53.91 -21.90 -36.65
CA LEU A 168 -54.62 -22.63 -35.55
C LEU A 168 -55.69 -23.66 -36.04
N PRO A 169 -56.30 -24.59 -35.22
CA PRO A 169 -56.76 -24.37 -33.82
C PRO A 169 -56.93 -25.56 -32.80
N CYS A 170 -57.11 -25.18 -31.52
CA CYS A 170 -57.99 -25.60 -30.39
C CYS A 170 -58.59 -27.02 -30.17
N ARG A 171 -58.57 -27.48 -28.89
CA ARG A 171 -59.68 -28.00 -27.99
C ARG A 171 -59.04 -28.70 -26.75
N GLY A 172 -59.53 -28.73 -25.50
CA GLY A 172 -60.68 -28.19 -24.75
C GLY A 172 -60.72 -28.86 -23.33
N GLN A 173 -61.20 -28.13 -22.29
CA GLN A 173 -61.94 -28.50 -21.04
C GLN A 173 -61.70 -29.87 -20.33
N SER A 174 -61.77 -30.12 -19.01
CA SER A 174 -62.29 -29.45 -17.78
C SER A 174 -62.08 -30.36 -16.53
N SER A 175 -61.90 -29.76 -15.34
CA SER A 175 -62.39 -30.12 -13.98
C SER A 175 -62.16 -31.51 -13.30
N CYS A 176 -61.78 -31.43 -12.01
CA CYS A 176 -61.53 -32.48 -11.00
C CYS A 176 -62.78 -33.13 -10.36
N LYS A 177 -62.65 -34.36 -9.78
CA LYS A 177 -62.88 -34.73 -8.34
C LYS A 177 -63.03 -36.25 -8.05
N GLY A 178 -62.10 -36.81 -7.23
CA GLY A 178 -62.23 -37.82 -6.13
C GLY A 178 -62.66 -39.29 -6.41
N PRO A 179 -62.53 -40.25 -5.44
CA PRO A 179 -61.91 -40.20 -4.10
C PRO A 179 -60.88 -41.34 -3.78
N CYS A 180 -60.24 -41.25 -2.60
CA CYS A 180 -59.23 -42.14 -2.01
C CYS A 180 -59.79 -43.46 -1.44
N ASP A 181 -59.01 -44.55 -1.50
CA ASP A 181 -58.47 -45.29 -0.33
C ASP A 181 -57.79 -46.62 -0.70
N GLY A 182 -56.71 -46.96 0.02
CA GLY A 182 -56.05 -48.28 -0.04
C GLY A 182 -54.61 -48.29 0.50
N GLU A 183 -54.46 -48.53 1.82
CA GLU A 183 -53.21 -48.86 2.52
C GLU A 183 -52.55 -50.14 1.92
N SER A 184 -51.30 -50.57 2.14
CA SER A 184 -50.31 -50.42 3.22
C SER A 184 -49.03 -51.15 2.77
N LYS A 185 -47.84 -50.72 3.23
CA LYS A 185 -46.71 -51.54 3.77
C LYS A 185 -45.34 -50.87 3.55
N ARG A 186 -44.69 -50.61 4.67
CA ARG A 186 -43.31 -50.13 4.83
C ARG A 186 -42.30 -51.20 4.40
N ASN A 187 -41.16 -50.76 3.85
CA ASN A 187 -39.84 -51.29 4.21
C ASN A 187 -38.72 -50.28 3.82
N PRO A 188 -37.51 -50.40 4.40
CA PRO A 188 -36.82 -49.28 5.03
C PRO A 188 -35.57 -48.87 4.24
N GLY A 189 -35.55 -47.64 3.75
CA GLY A 189 -34.38 -46.99 3.18
C GLY A 189 -34.02 -45.80 4.04
N GLN A 190 -33.12 -46.05 5.00
CA GLN A 190 -32.28 -45.11 5.72
C GLN A 190 -32.39 -43.65 5.21
N LEU A 191 -33.15 -42.82 5.93
CA LEU A 191 -33.10 -41.37 5.79
C LEU A 191 -31.66 -40.94 6.08
N SER A 192 -30.90 -40.63 5.03
CA SER A 192 -29.64 -39.92 5.17
C SER A 192 -29.95 -38.64 5.92
N VAL A 193 -29.42 -38.53 7.14
CA VAL A 193 -29.45 -37.30 7.92
C VAL A 193 -28.86 -36.21 7.04
N GLN A 194 -29.70 -35.29 6.57
CA GLN A 194 -29.22 -34.09 5.90
C GLN A 194 -28.44 -33.29 6.94
N ILE A 195 -27.13 -33.19 6.76
CA ILE A 195 -26.31 -32.26 7.50
C ILE A 195 -26.74 -30.86 7.05
N GLU A 196 -27.37 -30.12 7.94
CA GLU A 196 -27.71 -28.71 7.73
C GLU A 196 -26.41 -27.95 7.35
N ASN A 197 -26.47 -27.20 6.25
CA ASN A 197 -25.34 -26.53 5.55
C ASN A 197 -24.56 -27.36 4.53
N THR A 198 -25.12 -28.44 3.97
CA THR A 198 -24.55 -29.02 2.75
C THR A 198 -24.90 -28.12 1.55
N PRO A 199 -23.92 -27.52 0.83
CA PRO A 199 -24.21 -26.70 -0.34
C PRO A 199 -24.99 -27.51 -1.39
N LEU A 200 -26.01 -26.88 -2.01
CA LEU A 200 -26.91 -27.49 -3.00
C LEU A 200 -26.19 -28.05 -4.24
N LEU A 201 -24.93 -27.66 -4.46
CA LEU A 201 -24.09 -28.12 -5.56
C LEU A 201 -22.88 -28.89 -5.01
N CYS A 202 -22.77 -30.13 -5.46
CA CYS A 202 -21.60 -30.97 -5.23
C CYS A 202 -20.36 -30.32 -5.87
N PRO A 203 -19.26 -30.09 -5.11
CA PRO A 203 -18.03 -29.48 -5.63
C PRO A 203 -17.44 -30.20 -6.85
N PHE A 204 -17.77 -31.48 -7.02
CA PHE A 204 -17.30 -32.33 -8.12
C PHE A 204 -18.05 -32.12 -9.45
N HIS A 205 -19.15 -31.34 -9.47
CA HIS A 205 -19.87 -30.98 -10.71
C HIS A 205 -19.55 -29.57 -11.22
N LEU A 206 -18.69 -28.82 -10.53
CA LEU A 206 -18.21 -27.53 -10.99
C LEU A 206 -17.11 -27.76 -12.02
N GLN A 207 -17.38 -27.37 -13.27
CA GLN A 207 -16.37 -27.45 -14.33
C GLN A 207 -15.27 -26.42 -14.03
N PRO A 208 -14.01 -26.84 -13.91
CA PRO A 208 -12.91 -25.91 -13.67
C PRO A 208 -12.79 -24.97 -14.86
N VAL A 209 -12.95 -23.66 -14.63
CA VAL A 209 -12.55 -22.65 -15.60
C VAL A 209 -11.02 -22.55 -15.54
N PRO A 210 -10.31 -22.51 -16.68
CA PRO A 210 -8.87 -22.29 -16.66
C PRO A 210 -8.54 -20.99 -15.91
N GLU A 211 -7.61 -21.06 -14.94
CA GLU A 211 -7.12 -19.90 -14.17
C GLU A 211 -6.74 -18.68 -15.01
N PRO A 212 -6.13 -18.82 -16.21
CA PRO A 212 -5.81 -17.66 -17.04
C PRO A 212 -7.06 -16.91 -17.54
N GLU A 213 -8.17 -17.63 -17.77
CA GLU A 213 -9.40 -17.03 -18.27
C GLU A 213 -10.17 -16.28 -17.19
N THR A 214 -10.12 -16.73 -15.93
CA THR A 214 -10.80 -16.07 -14.81
C THR A 214 -10.11 -14.75 -14.46
N VAL A 215 -8.77 -14.75 -14.40
CA VAL A 215 -7.99 -13.52 -14.16
C VAL A 215 -8.27 -12.47 -15.24
N PHE A 216 -8.23 -12.87 -16.52
CA PHE A 216 -8.48 -11.94 -17.63
C PHE A 216 -9.90 -11.36 -17.59
N LYS A 217 -10.92 -12.18 -17.32
CA LYS A 217 -12.31 -11.72 -17.23
C LYS A 217 -12.53 -10.75 -16.07
N ASN A 218 -11.92 -11.00 -14.92
CA ASN A 218 -11.99 -10.09 -13.77
C ASN A 218 -11.34 -8.73 -14.12
N GLN A 219 -10.19 -8.74 -14.80
CA GLN A 219 -9.53 -7.52 -15.26
C GLN A 219 -10.36 -6.77 -16.31
N GLU A 220 -11.00 -7.46 -17.25
CA GLU A 220 -11.85 -6.83 -18.27
C GLU A 220 -13.05 -6.12 -17.64
N ILE A 221 -13.71 -6.76 -16.66
CA ILE A 221 -14.82 -6.17 -15.91
C ILE A 221 -14.35 -4.96 -15.08
N GLU A 222 -13.21 -5.08 -14.40
CA GLU A 222 -12.60 -3.98 -13.63
C GLU A 222 -12.36 -2.75 -14.51
N PHE A 223 -11.78 -2.96 -15.70
CA PHE A 223 -11.50 -1.88 -16.64
C PHE A 223 -12.79 -1.22 -17.15
N GLY A 224 -13.84 -2.02 -17.40
CA GLY A 224 -15.15 -1.53 -17.79
C GLY A 224 -15.81 -0.67 -16.70
N ARG A 225 -15.80 -1.16 -15.45
CA ARG A 225 -16.40 -0.48 -14.28
C ARG A 225 -15.68 0.82 -13.93
N ASN A 226 -14.36 0.83 -14.01
CA ASN A 226 -13.52 1.94 -13.55
C ASN A 226 -12.97 2.80 -14.70
N LYS A 227 -13.50 2.66 -15.93
CA LYS A 227 -12.99 3.31 -17.13
C LYS A 227 -12.73 4.81 -16.96
N GLU A 228 -13.70 5.54 -16.40
CA GLU A 228 -13.58 7.00 -16.20
C GLU A 228 -12.48 7.36 -15.20
N ARG A 229 -12.40 6.63 -14.07
CA ARG A 229 -11.34 6.79 -13.05
C ARG A 229 -9.96 6.52 -13.64
N LEU A 230 -9.81 5.43 -14.39
CA LEU A 230 -8.55 5.06 -15.06
C LEU A 230 -8.14 6.09 -16.12
N GLN A 231 -9.10 6.61 -16.90
CA GLN A 231 -8.85 7.68 -17.85
C GLN A 231 -8.39 8.96 -17.16
N PHE A 232 -9.00 9.30 -16.02
CA PHE A 232 -8.60 10.45 -15.22
C PHE A 232 -7.18 10.30 -14.66
N PHE A 233 -6.81 9.14 -14.10
CA PHE A 233 -5.44 8.89 -13.65
C PHE A 233 -4.42 8.93 -14.78
N LYS A 234 -4.76 8.35 -15.94
CA LYS A 234 -3.91 8.40 -17.14
C LYS A 234 -3.71 9.83 -17.66
N TRP A 235 -4.71 10.70 -17.49
CA TRP A 235 -4.56 12.13 -17.75
C TRP A 235 -3.65 12.78 -16.69
N GLY A 236 -3.90 12.50 -15.40
CA GLY A 236 -3.14 13.04 -14.29
C GLY A 236 -1.64 12.77 -14.39
N SER A 237 -1.24 11.53 -14.69
CA SER A 237 0.17 11.15 -14.85
C SER A 237 0.90 11.85 -15.99
N LYS A 238 0.16 12.33 -17.01
CA LYS A 238 0.73 13.10 -18.13
C LYS A 238 0.82 14.58 -17.83
N VAL A 239 -0.10 15.09 -17.02
CA VAL A 239 -0.32 16.53 -16.81
C VAL A 239 0.45 17.03 -15.60
N PHE A 240 0.60 16.20 -14.57
CA PHE A 240 1.31 16.54 -13.35
C PHE A 240 2.71 15.92 -13.36
N ARG A 241 3.74 16.78 -13.30
CA ARG A 241 5.08 16.41 -12.88
C ARG A 241 5.03 15.73 -11.51
N ASN A 242 5.97 14.82 -11.27
CA ASN A 242 6.10 14.04 -10.05
C ASN A 242 4.95 13.04 -9.78
N VAL A 243 3.96 12.88 -10.67
CA VAL A 243 2.92 11.87 -10.53
C VAL A 243 3.22 10.68 -11.42
N SER A 244 3.39 9.51 -10.79
CA SER A 244 3.44 8.21 -11.48
C SER A 244 2.15 7.45 -11.22
N VAL A 245 1.69 6.68 -12.20
CA VAL A 245 0.50 5.82 -12.05
C VAL A 245 0.88 4.40 -12.43
N ILE A 246 0.72 3.48 -11.47
CA ILE A 246 0.84 2.05 -11.67
C ILE A 246 -0.54 1.52 -12.11
N PRO A 247 -0.63 0.88 -13.29
CA PRO A 247 -1.90 0.41 -13.82
C PRO A 247 -2.45 -0.80 -13.06
N PRO A 248 -3.76 -1.07 -13.18
CA PRO A 248 -4.39 -2.25 -12.57
C PRO A 248 -3.77 -3.55 -13.07
N GLY A 249 -3.75 -4.55 -12.19
CA GLY A 249 -3.21 -5.88 -12.50
C GLY A 249 -1.68 -6.01 -12.44
N THR A 250 -0.96 -4.97 -12.03
CA THR A 250 0.51 -5.02 -11.86
C THR A 250 0.91 -5.66 -10.53
N GLY A 251 0.12 -5.44 -9.48
CA GLY A 251 0.39 -5.92 -8.12
C GLY A 251 -0.27 -5.00 -7.08
N MET A 252 -0.26 -5.41 -5.82
CA MET A 252 -0.78 -4.61 -4.69
C MET A 252 0.16 -3.42 -4.37
N VAL A 253 -0.37 -2.30 -3.87
CA VAL A 253 0.40 -1.07 -3.56
C VAL A 253 1.67 -1.38 -2.77
N HIS A 254 1.56 -2.11 -1.67
CA HIS A 254 2.69 -2.37 -0.77
C HIS A 254 3.75 -3.26 -1.39
N GLN A 255 3.33 -4.27 -2.16
CA GLN A 255 4.27 -5.16 -2.85
C GLN A 255 5.00 -4.41 -3.98
N MET A 256 4.27 -3.67 -4.80
CA MET A 256 4.84 -2.79 -5.83
C MET A 256 5.78 -1.76 -5.23
N ASN A 257 5.41 -1.22 -4.07
CA ASN A 257 6.21 -0.26 -3.36
C ASN A 257 7.55 -0.86 -2.91
N LEU A 258 7.56 -2.04 -2.30
CA LEU A 258 8.81 -2.73 -1.95
C LEU A 258 9.65 -3.07 -3.17
N GLU A 259 9.04 -3.73 -4.16
CA GLU A 259 9.77 -4.33 -5.28
C GLU A 259 10.26 -3.28 -6.28
N HIS A 260 9.49 -2.21 -6.50
CA HIS A 260 9.73 -1.29 -7.61
C HIS A 260 9.86 0.20 -7.23
N LEU A 261 9.06 0.71 -6.29
CA LEU A 261 9.05 2.16 -5.98
C LEU A 261 10.04 2.59 -4.91
N SER A 262 10.39 1.69 -3.99
CA SER A 262 11.27 1.94 -2.87
C SER A 262 12.68 2.24 -3.35
N ARG A 263 13.22 3.39 -2.93
CA ARG A 263 14.54 3.88 -3.34
C ARG A 263 15.59 3.66 -2.25
N VAL A 264 15.17 3.57 -0.99
CA VAL A 264 16.01 3.49 0.23
C VAL A 264 16.85 4.75 0.45
N VAL A 265 17.57 5.22 -0.57
CA VAL A 265 18.24 6.52 -0.62
C VAL A 265 17.78 7.24 -1.88
N PHE A 266 17.31 8.48 -1.74
CA PHE A 266 17.07 9.36 -2.87
C PHE A 266 18.36 10.00 -3.33
N ASP A 267 18.50 10.14 -4.64
CA ASP A 267 19.53 10.96 -5.28
C ASP A 267 18.83 11.98 -6.19
N VAL A 268 18.66 13.20 -5.66
CA VAL A 268 17.97 14.27 -6.37
C VAL A 268 18.88 15.47 -6.49
N LYS A 269 19.24 15.80 -7.73
CA LYS A 269 20.20 16.90 -8.04
C LYS A 269 21.51 16.74 -7.25
N ASN A 270 22.02 15.52 -7.21
CA ASN A 270 23.23 15.12 -6.49
C ASN A 270 23.16 15.28 -4.96
N PHE A 271 21.97 15.46 -4.39
CA PHE A 271 21.78 15.38 -2.95
C PHE A 271 21.22 14.02 -2.56
N LEU A 272 21.92 13.36 -1.65
CA LEU A 272 21.55 12.10 -1.04
C LEU A 272 20.78 12.33 0.25
N TYR A 273 19.67 11.61 0.41
CA TYR A 273 18.89 11.60 1.64
C TYR A 273 18.05 10.32 1.77
N PRO A 274 17.69 9.87 2.98
CA PRO A 274 16.89 8.66 3.17
C PRO A 274 15.52 8.73 2.47
N ASP A 275 15.08 7.61 1.93
CA ASP A 275 13.69 7.44 1.50
C ASP A 275 12.77 7.44 2.73
N SER A 276 11.66 8.15 2.60
CA SER A 276 10.59 8.18 3.58
C SER A 276 9.27 8.43 2.87
N VAL A 277 8.21 7.82 3.38
CA VAL A 277 6.93 7.80 2.66
C VAL A 277 5.74 7.84 3.58
N ILE A 278 4.78 8.68 3.25
CA ILE A 278 3.42 8.53 3.77
C ILE A 278 2.52 8.03 2.66
N GLY A 279 1.47 7.32 3.02
CA GLY A 279 0.50 6.88 2.06
C GLY A 279 -0.91 6.86 2.60
N THR A 280 -1.88 6.93 1.70
CA THR A 280 -3.30 6.81 2.06
C THR A 280 -3.76 5.37 2.28
N ASP A 281 -2.82 4.51 2.66
CA ASP A 281 -3.02 3.09 2.91
C ASP A 281 -2.38 2.71 4.25
N SER A 282 -3.12 2.01 5.10
CA SER A 282 -2.65 1.59 6.43
C SER A 282 -1.42 0.68 6.37
N HIS A 283 -1.29 -0.11 5.29
CA HIS A 283 -0.20 -1.05 5.10
C HIS A 283 1.06 -0.39 4.51
N THR A 284 1.05 0.94 4.31
CA THR A 284 2.27 1.71 3.96
C THR A 284 3.43 1.37 4.91
N THR A 285 3.12 0.97 6.15
CA THR A 285 4.10 0.52 7.14
C THR A 285 4.97 -0.67 6.69
N MET A 286 4.56 -1.43 5.67
CA MET A 286 5.34 -2.56 5.15
C MET A 286 6.77 -2.17 4.73
N VAL A 287 6.98 -0.94 4.23
CA VAL A 287 8.32 -0.45 3.80
C VAL A 287 9.33 -0.29 4.91
N ASN A 288 8.88 -0.19 6.17
CA ASN A 288 9.79 -0.10 7.31
C ASN A 288 10.63 -1.37 7.48
N GLY A 289 10.19 -2.51 6.93
CA GLY A 289 10.97 -3.74 6.85
C GLY A 289 12.19 -3.66 5.91
N LEU A 290 12.24 -2.64 5.05
CA LEU A 290 13.35 -2.33 4.15
C LEU A 290 14.18 -1.11 4.64
N GLY A 291 13.92 -0.62 5.85
CA GLY A 291 14.59 0.55 6.42
C GLY A 291 14.12 1.90 5.86
N ILE A 292 12.92 1.95 5.29
CA ILE A 292 12.29 3.19 4.81
C ILE A 292 11.26 3.63 5.84
N LEU A 293 11.39 4.85 6.36
CA LEU A 293 10.47 5.35 7.38
C LEU A 293 9.14 5.72 6.72
N GLY A 294 8.06 5.00 7.06
CA GLY A 294 6.76 5.33 6.49
C GLY A 294 5.54 4.73 7.17
N TRP A 295 4.39 5.38 7.03
CA TRP A 295 3.14 4.92 7.64
C TRP A 295 1.91 5.46 6.90
N GLY A 296 0.74 4.91 7.25
CA GLY A 296 -0.54 5.32 6.68
C GLY A 296 -1.07 6.63 7.28
N MET A 297 -1.58 7.51 6.44
CA MET A 297 -2.22 8.77 6.82
C MET A 297 -3.53 8.99 6.05
N GLY A 298 -4.32 9.97 6.49
CA GLY A 298 -5.52 10.38 5.77
C GLY A 298 -5.22 11.04 4.43
N GLY A 299 -6.25 11.09 3.57
CA GLY A 299 -6.14 11.71 2.24
C GLY A 299 -5.79 13.20 2.30
N ILE A 300 -6.37 13.93 3.26
CA ILE A 300 -6.17 15.38 3.41
C ILE A 300 -4.74 15.69 3.82
N GLU A 301 -4.20 14.97 4.81
CA GLU A 301 -2.81 15.15 5.25
C GLU A 301 -1.84 14.78 4.12
N THR A 302 -2.16 13.73 3.38
CA THR A 302 -1.35 13.30 2.23
C THR A 302 -1.35 14.36 1.11
N GLU A 303 -2.51 14.96 0.82
CA GLU A 303 -2.62 16.05 -0.15
C GLU A 303 -1.87 17.31 0.31
N ALA A 304 -1.95 17.65 1.61
CA ALA A 304 -1.19 18.76 2.19
C ALA A 304 0.33 18.58 2.00
N VAL A 305 0.83 17.36 2.15
CA VAL A 305 2.24 17.02 1.85
C VAL A 305 2.56 17.17 0.37
N MET A 306 1.64 16.77 -0.52
CA MET A 306 1.81 17.00 -1.96
C MET A 306 1.90 18.50 -2.29
N LEU A 307 1.26 19.36 -1.50
CA LEU A 307 1.36 20.83 -1.60
C LEU A 307 2.60 21.43 -0.91
N GLY A 308 3.39 20.61 -0.21
CA GLY A 308 4.63 21.01 0.46
C GLY A 308 4.47 21.44 1.90
N LEU A 309 3.34 21.14 2.53
CA LEU A 309 3.19 21.30 3.98
C LEU A 309 3.81 20.10 4.71
N PRO A 310 4.57 20.31 5.79
CA PRO A 310 5.01 19.22 6.65
C PRO A 310 3.82 18.61 7.40
N ILE A 311 3.97 17.35 7.78
CA ILE A 311 3.08 16.69 8.72
C ILE A 311 3.50 17.10 10.13
N THR A 312 2.55 17.55 10.93
CA THR A 312 2.80 17.77 12.37
C THR A 312 2.51 16.47 13.11
N LEU A 313 3.49 15.98 13.87
CA LEU A 313 3.30 14.84 14.76
C LEU A 313 3.92 15.12 16.13
N THR A 314 3.32 14.56 17.18
CA THR A 314 3.97 14.48 18.48
C THR A 314 5.22 13.61 18.34
N LEU A 315 6.37 14.11 18.80
CA LEU A 315 7.64 13.40 18.73
C LEU A 315 7.49 12.03 19.44
N PRO A 316 7.59 10.89 18.73
CA PRO A 316 7.11 9.62 19.25
C PRO A 316 8.11 8.99 20.23
N GLU A 317 7.59 8.26 21.22
CA GLU A 317 8.39 7.25 21.93
C GLU A 317 8.80 6.11 20.97
N VAL A 318 9.99 5.57 21.19
CA VAL A 318 10.53 4.44 20.42
C VAL A 318 10.77 3.27 21.35
N VAL A 319 10.09 2.16 21.10
CA VAL A 319 10.25 0.89 21.80
C VAL A 319 11.26 0.03 21.05
N GLY A 320 12.42 -0.19 21.65
CA GLY A 320 13.42 -1.13 21.12
C GLY A 320 12.97 -2.58 21.30
N CYS A 321 12.87 -3.33 20.22
CA CYS A 321 12.62 -4.77 20.24
C CYS A 321 13.91 -5.53 19.91
N GLU A 322 14.56 -6.06 20.94
CA GLU A 322 15.78 -6.85 20.78
C GLU A 322 15.44 -8.28 20.37
N LEU A 323 15.91 -8.70 19.20
CA LEU A 323 15.84 -10.09 18.75
C LEU A 323 17.16 -10.80 19.05
N THR A 324 17.08 -11.88 19.81
CA THR A 324 18.24 -12.70 20.19
C THR A 324 17.98 -14.18 19.93
N GLY A 325 19.05 -14.97 19.91
CA GLY A 325 19.00 -16.40 19.60
C GLY A 325 18.73 -16.70 18.12
N SER A 326 18.37 -17.94 17.82
CA SER A 326 18.04 -18.38 16.47
C SER A 326 16.71 -19.12 16.43
N ALA A 327 15.96 -18.96 15.34
CA ALA A 327 14.73 -19.71 15.14
C ALA A 327 15.02 -21.22 15.01
N SER A 328 14.09 -22.05 15.47
CA SER A 328 14.15 -23.50 15.25
C SER A 328 14.09 -23.82 13.77
N SER A 329 14.76 -24.88 13.32
CA SER A 329 14.69 -25.34 11.92
C SER A 329 13.29 -25.79 11.49
N LEU A 330 12.40 -26.05 12.46
CA LEU A 330 10.99 -26.37 12.23
C LEU A 330 10.08 -25.15 12.25
N ALA A 331 10.59 -23.99 12.70
CA ALA A 331 9.82 -22.76 12.73
C ALA A 331 9.77 -22.14 11.33
N THR A 332 8.59 -21.69 10.94
CA THR A 332 8.37 -20.96 9.71
C THR A 332 8.40 -19.45 9.95
N SER A 333 8.53 -18.66 8.87
CA SER A 333 8.43 -17.20 8.91
C SER A 333 7.18 -16.72 9.63
N ILE A 334 6.03 -17.36 9.39
CA ILE A 334 4.77 -16.97 10.00
C ILE A 334 4.74 -17.24 11.51
N ASP A 335 5.38 -18.31 11.99
CA ASP A 335 5.47 -18.60 13.43
C ASP A 335 6.23 -17.48 14.16
N VAL A 336 7.34 -17.02 13.57
CA VAL A 336 8.15 -15.93 14.12
C VAL A 336 7.37 -14.62 14.10
N VAL A 337 6.75 -14.27 12.97
CA VAL A 337 5.95 -13.04 12.80
C VAL A 337 4.80 -12.99 13.82
N LEU A 338 4.02 -14.07 13.95
CA LEU A 338 2.89 -14.11 14.87
C LEU A 338 3.33 -14.09 16.34
N SER A 339 4.47 -14.72 16.65
CA SER A 339 5.06 -14.67 18.00
C SER A 339 5.49 -13.24 18.37
N ILE A 340 6.19 -12.54 17.48
CA ILE A 340 6.61 -11.14 17.67
C ILE A 340 5.37 -10.25 17.83
N THR A 341 4.40 -10.39 16.93
CA THR A 341 3.14 -9.62 16.96
C THR A 341 2.41 -9.80 18.29
N LYS A 342 2.30 -11.04 18.78
CA LYS A 342 1.68 -11.34 20.07
C LYS A 342 2.42 -10.67 21.23
N GLN A 343 3.75 -10.73 21.24
CA GLN A 343 4.57 -10.13 22.29
C GLN A 343 4.49 -8.60 22.29
N LEU A 344 4.56 -7.96 21.12
CA LEU A 344 4.41 -6.50 20.99
C LEU A 344 3.03 -6.02 21.44
N ARG A 345 1.97 -6.76 21.10
CA ARG A 345 0.62 -6.47 21.57
C ARG A 345 0.51 -6.56 23.09
N GLN A 346 1.15 -7.56 23.71
CA GLN A 346 1.18 -7.71 25.17
C GLN A 346 2.02 -6.62 25.86
N ALA A 347 3.06 -6.12 25.21
CA ALA A 347 3.91 -5.04 25.70
C ALA A 347 3.25 -3.64 25.65
N GLY A 348 2.12 -3.50 24.94
CA GLY A 348 1.35 -2.25 24.92
C GLY A 348 2.03 -1.12 24.13
N VAL A 349 2.48 -1.41 22.90
CA VAL A 349 3.19 -0.46 22.03
C VAL A 349 2.28 0.53 21.28
N SER A 350 1.04 0.71 21.74
CA SER A 350 0.04 1.52 21.06
C SER A 350 0.47 2.99 20.92
N GLY A 351 0.42 3.52 19.70
CA GLY A 351 0.80 4.92 19.42
C GLY A 351 2.31 5.22 19.52
N LYS A 352 3.16 4.19 19.57
CA LYS A 352 4.62 4.33 19.64
C LYS A 352 5.28 3.84 18.35
N PHE A 353 6.54 4.20 18.15
CA PHE A 353 7.39 3.55 17.16
C PHE A 353 7.96 2.28 17.78
N VAL A 354 8.11 1.23 16.98
CA VAL A 354 8.88 0.04 17.35
C VAL A 354 10.12 -0.01 16.46
N GLU A 355 11.29 -0.22 17.04
CA GLU A 355 12.54 -0.35 16.28
C GLU A 355 13.23 -1.67 16.65
N PHE A 356 13.53 -2.49 15.64
CA PHE A 356 14.13 -3.80 15.83
C PHE A 356 15.65 -3.72 15.83
N PHE A 357 16.28 -4.41 16.77
CA PHE A 357 17.74 -4.50 16.87
C PHE A 357 18.18 -5.85 17.45
N GLY A 358 19.50 -6.05 17.56
CA GLY A 358 20.08 -7.26 18.14
C GLY A 358 20.51 -8.31 17.10
N PRO A 359 21.27 -9.33 17.52
CA PRO A 359 21.91 -10.31 16.63
C PRO A 359 20.93 -11.23 15.90
N GLY A 360 19.69 -11.34 16.37
CA GLY A 360 18.65 -12.13 15.71
C GLY A 360 18.09 -11.47 14.44
N VAL A 361 18.23 -10.15 14.28
CA VAL A 361 17.68 -9.41 13.13
C VAL A 361 18.31 -9.84 11.81
N SER A 362 19.60 -10.18 11.81
CA SER A 362 20.33 -10.62 10.62
C SER A 362 19.89 -12.00 10.11
N GLN A 363 19.12 -12.75 10.91
CA GLN A 363 18.55 -14.05 10.49
C GLN A 363 17.22 -13.88 9.75
N LEU A 364 16.56 -12.73 9.90
CA LEU A 364 15.31 -12.43 9.22
C LEU A 364 15.58 -11.96 7.79
N SER A 365 14.94 -12.61 6.82
CA SER A 365 14.92 -12.14 5.44
C SER A 365 14.14 -10.83 5.31
N VAL A 366 14.33 -10.09 4.22
CA VAL A 366 13.50 -8.90 3.94
C VAL A 366 12.00 -9.26 3.86
N GLY A 367 11.65 -10.46 3.38
CA GLY A 367 10.28 -10.95 3.38
C GLY A 367 9.71 -11.08 4.80
N ASP A 368 10.50 -11.60 5.75
CA ASP A 368 10.07 -11.70 7.16
C ASP A 368 9.91 -10.31 7.79
N ARG A 369 10.90 -9.43 7.59
CA ARG A 369 10.89 -8.06 8.13
C ARG A 369 9.70 -7.26 7.63
N THR A 370 9.43 -7.30 6.33
CA THR A 370 8.30 -6.61 5.72
C THR A 370 6.96 -7.19 6.15
N THR A 371 6.88 -8.51 6.41
CA THR A 371 5.68 -9.13 6.99
C THR A 371 5.43 -8.62 8.41
N ILE A 372 6.47 -8.59 9.27
CA ILE A 372 6.37 -8.02 10.62
C ILE A 372 5.97 -6.54 10.58
N ALA A 373 6.58 -5.79 9.65
CA ALA A 373 6.32 -4.36 9.49
C ALA A 373 4.89 -4.06 8.97
N ASN A 374 4.39 -4.92 8.08
CA ASN A 374 3.03 -4.83 7.57
C ASN A 374 1.97 -5.07 8.65
N MET A 375 2.28 -5.91 9.65
CA MET A 375 1.38 -6.24 10.75
C MET A 375 1.37 -5.18 11.87
N CYS A 376 1.91 -3.99 11.63
CA CYS A 376 1.95 -2.90 12.60
C CYS A 376 0.58 -2.49 13.16
N PRO A 377 -0.48 -2.36 12.33
CA PRO A 377 -1.82 -2.08 12.81
C PRO A 377 -2.35 -3.12 13.83
N GLU A 378 -1.93 -4.38 13.73
CA GLU A 378 -2.42 -5.49 14.55
C GLU A 378 -1.88 -5.46 16.00
N TYR A 379 -0.72 -4.85 16.23
CA TYR A 379 -0.17 -4.60 17.58
C TYR A 379 -0.23 -3.13 18.02
N GLY A 380 -0.83 -2.26 17.19
CA GLY A 380 -1.20 -0.89 17.55
C GLY A 380 -0.07 0.15 17.52
N ALA A 381 1.15 -0.25 17.15
CA ALA A 381 2.23 0.71 16.92
C ALA A 381 1.94 1.58 15.69
N ILE A 382 2.56 2.76 15.62
CA ILE A 382 2.47 3.62 14.42
C ILE A 382 3.26 2.99 13.27
N LEU A 383 4.46 2.48 13.58
CA LEU A 383 5.33 1.78 12.65
C LEU A 383 6.29 0.83 13.38
N SER A 384 6.92 -0.04 12.61
CA SER A 384 7.87 -1.06 13.05
C SER A 384 9.07 -1.13 12.12
N PHE A 385 10.17 -0.57 12.58
CA PHE A 385 11.33 -0.24 11.76
C PHE A 385 12.46 -1.26 11.89
N PHE A 386 12.96 -1.69 10.73
CA PHE A 386 14.17 -2.48 10.60
C PHE A 386 15.23 -1.62 9.91
N PRO A 387 16.27 -1.15 10.62
CA PRO A 387 17.33 -0.36 10.01
C PRO A 387 17.96 -1.05 8.80
N VAL A 388 18.43 -0.25 7.84
CA VAL A 388 19.16 -0.75 6.67
C VAL A 388 20.43 -1.46 7.13
N ASP A 389 20.60 -2.72 6.72
CA ASP A 389 21.78 -3.54 7.03
C ASP A 389 22.21 -4.34 5.78
N ASP A 390 23.21 -5.21 5.94
CA ASP A 390 23.72 -6.06 4.86
C ASP A 390 22.65 -6.96 4.22
N VAL A 391 21.63 -7.38 4.96
CA VAL A 391 20.53 -8.19 4.42
C VAL A 391 19.70 -7.34 3.47
N THR A 392 19.39 -6.11 3.87
CA THR A 392 18.72 -5.12 3.00
C THR A 392 19.54 -4.83 1.75
N LEU A 393 20.85 -4.55 1.89
CA LEU A 393 21.72 -4.28 0.75
C LEU A 393 21.83 -5.46 -0.22
N LYS A 394 21.93 -6.69 0.30
CA LYS A 394 21.89 -7.90 -0.53
C LYS A 394 20.56 -8.01 -1.27
N HIS A 395 19.43 -7.74 -0.63
CA HIS A 395 18.13 -7.78 -1.29
C HIS A 395 18.02 -6.75 -2.42
N LEU A 396 18.50 -5.52 -2.20
CA LEU A 396 18.52 -4.47 -3.24
C LEU A 396 19.40 -4.86 -4.45
N LYS A 397 20.52 -5.55 -4.23
CA LYS A 397 21.34 -6.12 -5.31
C LYS A 397 20.59 -7.20 -6.10
N HIS A 398 19.89 -8.12 -5.43
CA HIS A 398 19.12 -9.18 -6.10
C HIS A 398 17.92 -8.63 -6.90
N THR A 399 17.32 -7.53 -6.44
CA THR A 399 16.19 -6.87 -7.13
C THR A 399 16.63 -5.92 -8.24
N GLY A 400 17.94 -5.84 -8.54
CA GLY A 400 18.49 -5.02 -9.61
C GLY A 400 18.47 -3.52 -9.32
N LYS A 401 18.33 -3.11 -8.04
CA LYS A 401 18.34 -1.70 -7.62
C LYS A 401 19.75 -1.16 -7.35
N ILE A 402 20.72 -2.06 -7.20
CA ILE A 402 22.14 -1.74 -7.05
C ILE A 402 22.89 -2.58 -8.08
N ASP A 403 23.59 -1.92 -9.01
CA ASP A 403 24.46 -2.63 -9.95
C ASP A 403 25.54 -3.39 -9.17
N SER A 404 25.89 -4.59 -9.64
CA SER A 404 26.85 -5.51 -9.00
C SER A 404 28.32 -5.04 -9.06
N VAL A 405 28.55 -3.72 -9.08
CA VAL A 405 29.87 -3.09 -9.07
C VAL A 405 29.89 -1.99 -8.01
N GLY A 406 30.51 -2.29 -6.87
CA GLY A 406 30.67 -1.36 -5.75
C GLY A 406 30.54 -2.07 -4.41
N GLY A 407 31.64 -2.65 -3.94
CA GLY A 407 31.83 -2.80 -2.50
C GLY A 407 31.93 -1.41 -1.86
N ASP A 408 31.62 -1.34 -0.57
CA ASP A 408 31.88 -0.18 0.28
C ASP A 408 30.90 0.99 0.14
N LEU A 409 29.68 0.80 0.66
CA LEU A 409 28.86 1.88 1.24
C LEU A 409 28.53 1.59 2.72
N ALA A 410 29.38 0.80 3.38
CA ALA A 410 29.33 0.59 4.82
C ALA A 410 30.38 1.49 5.47
N GLY A 411 29.96 2.67 5.93
CA GLY A 411 30.76 3.64 6.66
C GLY A 411 29.86 4.54 7.50
#